data_AF-A0A7Y8FTA1-F1
#
_entry.id   AF-A0A7Y8FTA1-F1
#
_cell.length_a   1.000
_cell.length_b   1.000
_cell.length_c   1.000
_cell.angle_alpha   90.00
_cell.angle_beta   90.00
_cell.angle_gamma   90.00
#
_symmetry.space_group_name_H-M   'P 1'
#
loop_
_entity.id
_entity.type
_entity.pdbx_description
1 polymer ?
#
loop_
_entity_poly.entity_id
_entity_poly.type
_entity_poly.pdbx_seq_one_letter_code
_entity_poly.pdbx_strand_id
1 'polypeptide(L)' 'DLRQATEHYQRQIISACLERHQHNWASTARELGLDRANLGRMAKRLGLK' A
#
# COMPACT_ATOMS: atom_id res chain seq x y z
N ASP A 1 -13.99 -10.45 -10.49
CA ASP A 1 -13.01 -11.40 -9.91
C ASP A 1 -12.65 -10.93 -8.50
N LEU A 2 -12.70 -11.81 -7.50
CA LEU A 2 -12.37 -11.48 -6.10
C LEU A 2 -10.95 -10.90 -5.98
N ARG A 3 -10.03 -11.37 -6.83
CA ARG A 3 -8.66 -10.86 -6.87
C ARG A 3 -8.59 -9.39 -7.22
N GLN A 4 -9.31 -8.97 -8.27
CA GLN A 4 -9.32 -7.57 -8.71
C GLN A 4 -9.94 -6.63 -7.66
N ALA A 5 -11.02 -7.07 -7.00
CA ALA A 5 -11.64 -6.31 -5.93
C ALA A 5 -10.67 -6.12 -4.74
N THR A 6 -9.92 -7.17 -4.40
CA THR A 6 -8.90 -7.13 -3.34
C THR A 6 -7.74 -6.20 -3.72
N GLU A 7 -7.26 -6.27 -4.96
CA GLU A 7 -6.17 -5.41 -5.46
C GLU A 7 -6.60 -3.93 -5.46
N HIS A 8 -7.84 -3.64 -5.86
CA HIS A 8 -8.38 -2.28 -5.82
C HIS A 8 -8.47 -1.74 -4.39
N TYR A 9 -8.99 -2.55 -3.46
CA TYR A 9 -9.09 -2.18 -2.05
C TYR A 9 -7.71 -1.94 -1.41
N GLN A 10 -6.74 -2.82 -1.68
CA GLN A 10 -5.35 -2.64 -1.22
C GLN A 10 -4.76 -1.34 -1.75
N ARG A 11 -5.01 -1.02 -3.03
CA ARG A 11 -4.54 0.22 -3.65
C ARG A 11 -5.13 1.45 -2.94
N GLN A 12 -6.42 1.44 -2.63
CA GLN A 12 -7.10 2.53 -1.91
C GLN A 12 -6.52 2.74 -0.51
N ILE A 13 -6.37 1.67 0.28
CA ILE A 13 -5.82 1.74 1.64
C ILE A 13 -4.38 2.27 1.63
N ILE A 14 -3.54 1.75 0.72
CA ILE A 14 -2.13 2.17 0.62
C ILE A 14 -2.04 3.64 0.21
N SER A 15 -2.83 4.09 -0.77
CA SER A 15 -2.85 5.50 -1.18
C SER A 15 -3.31 6.42 -0.05
N ALA A 16 -4.38 6.07 0.66
CA ALA A 16 -4.89 6.87 1.78
C ALA A 16 -3.88 6.98 2.93
N CYS A 17 -3.18 5.88 3.27
CA CYS A 17 -2.11 5.94 4.25
C CYS A 17 -0.89 6.72 3.75
N LEU A 18 -0.55 6.64 2.46
CA LEU A 18 0.53 7.44 1.90
C LEU A 18 0.21 8.93 2.00
N GLU A 19 -1.00 9.36 1.64
CA GLU A 19 -1.42 10.76 1.77
C GLU A 19 -1.33 11.24 3.22
N ARG A 20 -1.84 10.45 4.18
CA ARG A 20 -1.76 10.77 5.61
C ARG A 20 -0.34 10.87 6.15
N HIS A 21 0.59 10.10 5.59
CA HIS A 21 2.00 10.11 5.96
C HIS A 21 2.88 10.92 5.01
N GLN A 22 2.32 11.82 4.19
CA GLN A 22 3.07 12.65 3.26
C GLN A 22 4.01 11.85 2.33
N HIS A 23 3.48 10.77 1.76
CA HIS A 23 4.17 9.80 0.93
C HIS A 23 5.37 9.09 1.62
N ASN A 24 5.42 9.10 2.95
CA ASN A 24 6.43 8.38 3.72
C ASN A 24 6.09 6.88 3.83
N TRP A 25 6.64 6.12 2.90
CA TRP A 25 6.52 4.65 2.86
C TRP A 25 6.89 3.93 4.15
N ALA A 26 7.85 4.43 4.94
CA ALA A 26 8.23 3.78 6.19
C ALA A 26 7.16 3.97 7.27
N SER A 27 6.56 5.17 7.36
CA SER A 27 5.48 5.43 8.30
C SER A 27 4.18 4.74 7.87
N THR A 28 3.86 4.73 6.57
CA THR A 28 2.75 3.94 6.02
C THR A 28 2.91 2.45 6.30
N ALA A 29 4.11 1.89 6.14
CA ALA A 29 4.36 0.48 6.45
C ALA A 29 4.12 0.18 7.94
N ARG A 30 4.64 1.01 8.84
CA ARG A 30 4.41 0.87 10.29
C ARG A 30 2.93 0.96 10.65
N GLU A 31 2.19 1.89 10.06
CA GLU A 31 0.75 2.02 10.32
C GLU A 31 -0.04 0.81 9.83
N LEU A 32 0.30 0.28 8.65
CA LEU A 32 -0.35 -0.91 8.09
C LEU A 32 0.11 -2.22 8.77
N GLY A 33 1.03 -2.16 9.74
CA GLY A 33 1.62 -3.35 10.37
C GLY A 33 2.45 -4.20 9.41
N LEU A 34 2.92 -3.60 8.31
CA LEU A 34 3.71 -4.25 7.28
C LEU A 34 5.18 -3.86 7.40
N ASP A 35 6.07 -4.74 6.97
CA ASP A 35 7.43 -4.31 6.70
C ASP A 35 7.50 -3.49 5.39
N ARG A 36 8.47 -2.57 5.33
CA ARG A 36 8.66 -1.67 4.19
C ARG A 36 8.92 -2.43 2.88
N ALA A 37 9.58 -3.58 2.92
CA ALA A 37 9.89 -4.36 1.72
C ALA A 37 8.64 -5.06 1.17
N ASN A 38 7.77 -5.58 2.04
CA ASN A 38 6.47 -6.12 1.70
C ASN A 38 5.56 -5.05 1.11
N LEU A 39 5.48 -3.87 1.73
CA LEU A 39 4.72 -2.75 1.19
C LEU A 39 5.24 -2.35 -0.20
N GLY A 40 6.57 -2.30 -0.39
CA GLY A 40 7.18 -2.00 -1.69
C GLY A 40 6.88 -3.05 -2.77
N ARG A 41 6.93 -4.35 -2.43
CA ARG A 41 6.53 -5.44 -3.33
C ARG A 41 5.04 -5.35 -3.70
N MET A 42 4.20 -5.06 -2.73
CA MET A 42 2.76 -4.91 -2.93
C MET A 42 2.46 -3.71 -3.83
N ALA A 43 3.07 -2.55 -3.58
CA ALA A 43 2.93 -1.37 -4.41
C ALA A 43 3.36 -1.63 -5.87
N LYS A 44 4.49 -2.32 -6.10
CA LYS A 44 4.93 -2.70 -7.45
C LYS A 44 3.93 -3.64 -8.13
N ARG A 45 3.42 -4.66 -7.40
CA ARG A 45 2.41 -5.59 -7.92
C ARG A 45 1.10 -4.87 -8.28
N LEU A 46 0.73 -3.87 -7.48
CA LEU A 46 -0.45 -3.04 -7.67
C LEU A 46 -0.21 -1.85 -8.60
N GLY A 47 0.95 -1.73 -9.27
CA GLY A 47 1.25 -0.63 -10.20
C GLY A 47 1.20 0.78 -9.57
N LEU A 48 1.58 0.91 -8.29
CA LEU A 48 1.65 2.16 -7.52
C LEU A 48 3.06 2.78 -7.46
N LYS A 49 4.09 2.07 -7.90
CA LYS A 49 5.49 2.46 -7.82
C LYS A 49 6.27 2.03 -9.06
#